data_AF-A0A644XJ18-F1
#
_entry.id   AF-A0A644XJ18-F1
#
_cell.length_a   1.000
_cell.length_b   1.000
_cell.length_c   1.000
_cell.angle_alpha   90.00
_cell.angle_beta   90.00
_cell.angle_gamma   90.00
#
_symmetry.space_group_name_H-M   'P 1'
#
loop_
_entity.id
_entity.type
_entity.pdbx_description
1 polymer ?
#
loop_
_entity_poly.entity_id
_entity_poly.type
_entity_poly.pdbx_seq_one_letter_code
_entity_poly.pdbx_strand_id
1 'polypeptide(L)'
;MDLLKDKIKKLFDFQIEDLSYDGDSEKIRRVLLLFNIQSLLSSGKSVQRFPFELYKENHWDLEHIRSQNPQTLEPRRQGPWLRQMLSYFTGSNADSQDTSTSTRSYKKKLGGAEKLLVERILALLQTSEINQADFASVKDDIFKYFDGLGNHDDIKDPDNISNLALLDFATNRSYQNSPFPVKRKVIMERDGQGVFIPLGTKNVFLKGYSTKISDLLSWNQCDADDYLQTIKAVLSPFLNNGIRIDEVNK
;
A
#
# COMPACT_ATOMS: atom_id res chain seq x y z
N MET A 1 -0.09 -16.22 -30.38
CA MET A 1 -0.64 -15.81 -29.07
C MET A 1 -0.70 -17.00 -28.11
N ASP A 2 -1.10 -18.19 -28.55
CA ASP A 2 -1.32 -19.34 -27.65
C ASP A 2 -0.04 -19.93 -27.05
N LEU A 3 1.05 -20.04 -27.82
CA LEU A 3 2.37 -20.49 -27.33
C LEU A 3 2.92 -19.69 -26.16
N LEU A 4 2.67 -18.38 -26.12
CA LEU A 4 3.11 -17.53 -25.00
C LEU A 4 2.22 -17.73 -23.77
N LYS A 5 0.90 -17.83 -23.97
CA LYS A 5 -0.04 -18.12 -22.89
C LYS A 5 0.29 -19.46 -22.21
N ASP A 6 0.60 -20.49 -22.98
CA ASP A 6 0.96 -21.81 -22.44
C ASP A 6 2.28 -21.79 -21.66
N LYS A 7 3.27 -21.01 -22.13
CA LYS A 7 4.51 -20.78 -21.37
C LYS A 7 4.24 -20.05 -20.06
N ILE A 8 3.34 -19.06 -20.06
CA ILE A 8 2.97 -18.33 -18.85
C ILE A 8 2.24 -19.25 -17.88
N LYS A 9 1.25 -20.04 -18.32
CA LYS A 9 0.51 -20.97 -17.45
C LYS A 9 1.42 -21.88 -16.61
N LYS A 10 2.49 -22.41 -17.22
CA LYS A 10 3.49 -23.25 -16.53
C LYS A 10 4.22 -22.53 -15.38
N LEU A 11 4.24 -21.20 -15.37
CA LEU A 11 4.85 -20.38 -14.31
C LEU A 11 3.89 -20.10 -13.15
N PHE A 12 2.60 -20.44 -13.29
CA PHE A 12 1.51 -20.15 -12.35
C PHE A 12 0.84 -21.44 -11.83
N ASP A 13 1.63 -22.50 -11.64
CA ASP A 13 1.16 -23.78 -11.11
C ASP A 13 1.09 -23.76 -9.58
N PHE A 14 0.23 -22.90 -9.04
CA PHE A 14 -0.04 -22.74 -7.60
C PHE A 14 -1.37 -22.02 -7.39
N GLN A 15 -1.93 -22.11 -6.18
CA GLN A 15 -3.10 -21.33 -5.79
C GLN A 15 -2.68 -19.93 -5.39
N ILE A 16 -3.31 -18.90 -5.98
CA ILE A 16 -2.94 -17.49 -5.72
C ILE A 16 -3.34 -17.09 -4.31
N GLU A 17 -4.51 -17.54 -3.85
CA GLU A 17 -5.04 -17.25 -2.51
C GLU A 17 -4.12 -17.72 -1.36
N ASP A 18 -3.26 -18.70 -1.58
CA ASP A 18 -2.38 -19.27 -0.57
C ASP A 18 -1.01 -18.56 -0.49
N LEU A 19 -0.75 -17.57 -1.37
CA LEU A 19 0.54 -16.90 -1.42
C LEU A 19 0.71 -15.90 -0.26
N SER A 20 1.83 -16.04 0.45
CA SER A 20 2.20 -15.17 1.57
C SER A 20 3.56 -14.50 1.38
N TYR A 21 3.72 -13.28 1.89
CA TYR A 21 4.92 -12.45 1.79
C TYR A 21 6.20 -13.21 2.20
N ASP A 22 6.16 -13.91 3.35
CA ASP A 22 7.33 -14.53 4.00
C ASP A 22 7.86 -15.79 3.28
N GLY A 23 7.13 -16.34 2.31
CA GLY A 23 7.51 -17.57 1.60
C GLY A 23 7.46 -17.49 0.08
N ASP A 24 6.64 -16.59 -0.47
CA ASP A 24 6.27 -16.60 -1.88
C ASP A 24 6.53 -15.28 -2.60
N SER A 25 7.38 -14.41 -2.04
CA SER A 25 7.66 -13.06 -2.58
C SER A 25 7.95 -13.03 -4.09
N GLU A 26 8.74 -13.98 -4.61
CA GLU A 26 9.00 -14.08 -6.06
C GLU A 26 7.77 -14.48 -6.87
N LYS A 27 6.93 -15.39 -6.36
CA LYS A 27 5.67 -15.77 -7.01
C LYS A 27 4.68 -14.61 -6.99
N ILE A 28 4.54 -13.94 -5.84
CA ILE A 28 3.70 -12.76 -5.66
C ILE A 28 4.12 -11.66 -6.64
N ARG A 29 5.43 -11.37 -6.77
CA ARG A 29 5.93 -10.39 -7.73
C ARG A 29 5.53 -10.74 -9.16
N ARG A 30 5.60 -12.02 -9.56
CA ARG A 30 5.16 -12.47 -10.89
C ARG A 30 3.65 -12.30 -11.08
N VAL A 31 2.85 -12.65 -10.08
CA VAL A 31 1.39 -12.48 -10.09
C VAL A 31 1.02 -11.02 -10.26
N LEU A 32 1.57 -10.15 -9.42
CA LEU A 32 1.28 -8.72 -9.46
C LEU A 32 1.78 -8.07 -10.75
N LEU A 33 2.94 -8.47 -11.28
CA LEU A 33 3.43 -7.99 -12.58
C LEU A 33 2.47 -8.36 -13.71
N LEU A 34 2.08 -9.63 -13.80
CA LEU A 34 1.17 -10.10 -14.85
C LEU A 34 -0.21 -9.43 -14.71
N PHE A 35 -0.71 -9.29 -13.47
CA PHE A 35 -1.96 -8.60 -13.18
C PHE A 35 -1.95 -7.15 -13.68
N ASN A 36 -0.85 -6.41 -13.43
CA ASN A 36 -0.67 -5.05 -13.91
C ASN A 36 -0.65 -4.97 -15.45
N ILE A 37 0.04 -5.89 -16.11
CA ILE A 37 0.09 -5.97 -17.58
C ILE A 37 -1.30 -6.27 -18.14
N GLN A 38 -1.99 -7.29 -17.63
CA GLN A 38 -3.31 -7.68 -18.13
C GLN A 38 -4.36 -6.62 -17.85
N SER A 39 -4.31 -5.93 -16.71
CA SER A 39 -5.24 -4.83 -16.41
C SER A 39 -5.19 -3.71 -17.46
N LEU A 40 -4.03 -3.42 -18.05
CA LEU A 40 -3.90 -2.45 -19.15
C LEU A 40 -4.51 -3.00 -20.45
N LEU A 41 -4.24 -4.27 -20.76
CA LEU A 41 -4.65 -4.91 -22.01
C LEU A 41 -6.15 -5.24 -22.08
N SER A 42 -6.77 -5.61 -20.96
CA SER A 42 -8.17 -6.06 -20.89
C SER A 42 -9.19 -4.99 -21.26
N SER A 43 -8.80 -3.71 -21.22
CA SER A 43 -9.71 -2.59 -21.52
C SER A 43 -10.11 -2.50 -23.00
N GLY A 44 -9.37 -3.15 -23.92
CA GLY A 44 -9.63 -3.17 -25.38
C GLY A 44 -9.60 -1.81 -26.11
N LYS A 45 -9.65 -0.71 -25.34
CA LYS A 45 -9.75 0.69 -25.75
C LYS A 45 -8.56 1.51 -25.23
N SER A 46 -7.79 0.99 -24.26
CA SER A 46 -6.59 1.66 -23.79
C SER A 46 -5.49 1.56 -24.84
N VAL A 47 -4.91 2.71 -25.17
CA VAL A 47 -3.69 2.82 -25.99
C VAL A 47 -2.43 2.67 -25.12
N GLN A 48 -2.58 2.67 -23.78
CA GLN A 48 -1.45 2.58 -22.87
C GLN A 48 -0.82 1.19 -22.90
N ARG A 49 0.50 1.18 -23.01
CA ARG A 49 1.33 -0.02 -22.92
C ARG A 49 2.03 -0.07 -21.57
N PHE A 50 2.25 -1.28 -21.06
CA PHE A 50 3.09 -1.45 -19.89
C PHE A 50 4.54 -1.05 -20.23
N PRO A 51 5.18 -0.13 -19.48
CA PRO A 51 6.52 0.36 -19.79
C PRO A 51 7.58 -0.63 -19.28
N PHE A 52 7.82 -1.70 -20.04
CA PHE A 52 8.78 -2.74 -19.66
C PHE A 52 10.21 -2.24 -19.43
N GLU A 53 10.61 -1.18 -20.13
CA GLU A 53 11.92 -0.54 -19.94
C GLU A 53 12.04 0.04 -18.52
N LEU A 54 11.07 0.87 -18.10
CA LEU A 54 11.01 1.40 -16.74
C LEU A 54 10.91 0.27 -15.71
N TYR A 55 10.19 -0.82 -16.02
CA TYR A 55 10.12 -1.96 -15.12
C TYR A 55 11.49 -2.64 -14.94
N LYS A 56 12.26 -2.79 -16.03
CA LYS A 56 13.57 -3.45 -16.01
C LYS A 56 14.66 -2.60 -15.35
N GLU A 57 14.60 -1.28 -15.50
CA GLU A 57 15.60 -0.35 -14.97
C GLU A 57 15.43 -0.07 -13.47
N ASN A 58 14.21 -0.21 -12.95
CA ASN A 58 13.90 0.03 -11.54
C ASN A 58 13.98 -1.23 -10.69
N HIS A 59 14.19 -1.03 -9.38
CA HIS A 59 14.07 -2.08 -8.38
C HIS A 59 12.65 -2.08 -7.82
N TRP A 60 12.00 -3.25 -7.84
CA TRP A 60 10.60 -3.42 -7.43
C TRP A 60 10.49 -4.22 -6.15
N ASP A 61 9.73 -3.67 -5.20
CA ASP A 61 9.46 -4.26 -3.90
C ASP A 61 7.96 -4.63 -3.79
N LEU A 62 7.64 -5.44 -2.79
CA LEU A 62 6.25 -5.72 -2.40
C LEU A 62 5.86 -4.76 -1.28
N GLU A 63 4.78 -4.02 -1.51
CA GLU A 63 4.23 -3.06 -0.57
C GLU A 63 2.99 -3.64 0.11
N HIS A 64 2.97 -3.69 1.44
CA HIS A 64 1.74 -3.99 2.18
C HIS A 64 0.75 -2.84 2.06
N ILE A 65 -0.46 -3.08 1.57
CA ILE A 65 -1.47 -2.03 1.38
C ILE A 65 -1.90 -1.47 2.74
N ARG A 66 -2.33 -2.34 3.66
CA ARG A 66 -2.42 -2.05 5.09
C ARG A 66 -1.15 -2.51 5.78
N SER A 67 -0.44 -1.56 6.37
CA SER A 67 0.66 -1.86 7.30
C SER A 67 0.15 -2.55 8.55
N GLN A 68 0.81 -3.63 8.95
CA GLN A 68 0.77 -4.10 10.33
C GLN A 68 1.76 -3.28 11.17
N ASN A 69 1.37 -2.89 12.38
CA ASN A 69 2.29 -2.24 13.30
C ASN A 69 3.03 -3.32 14.12
N PRO A 70 4.22 -3.78 13.69
CA PRO A 70 5.28 -4.04 14.68
C PRO A 70 6.72 -3.99 14.13
N GLN A 71 7.11 -3.02 13.30
CA GLN A 71 8.54 -2.75 13.07
C GLN A 71 8.98 -1.45 13.74
N THR A 72 9.99 -1.56 14.60
CA THR A 72 10.72 -0.42 15.14
C THR A 72 11.34 0.32 13.96
N LEU A 73 10.95 1.57 13.80
CA LEU A 73 11.55 2.43 12.79
C LEU A 73 12.96 2.82 13.25
N GLU A 74 13.97 2.55 12.44
CA GLU A 74 15.35 2.97 12.68
C GLU A 74 15.42 4.44 13.12
N PRO A 75 16.21 4.83 14.14
CA PRO A 75 16.23 6.19 14.67
C PRO A 75 16.38 7.28 13.60
N ARG A 76 17.26 7.06 12.62
CA ARG A 76 17.48 7.97 11.48
C ARG A 76 16.24 8.23 10.60
N ARG A 77 15.24 7.36 10.66
CA ARG A 77 14.00 7.42 9.86
C ARG A 77 12.83 8.04 10.63
N GLN A 78 12.92 8.15 11.95
CA GLN A 78 11.83 8.64 12.80
C GLN A 78 11.48 10.11 12.53
N GLY A 79 12.48 10.98 12.42
CA GLY A 79 12.26 12.39 12.07
C GLY A 79 11.55 12.60 10.72
N PRO A 80 12.04 11.99 9.62
CA PRO A 80 11.33 12.00 8.34
C PRO A 80 9.90 11.45 8.42
N TRP A 81 9.69 10.35 9.15
CA TRP A 81 8.37 9.76 9.34
C TRP A 81 7.41 10.70 10.09
N LEU A 82 7.86 11.33 11.18
CA LEU A 82 7.10 12.35 11.92
C LEU A 82 6.73 13.55 11.04
N ARG A 83 7.65 14.02 10.20
CA ARG A 83 7.38 15.10 9.22
C ARG A 83 6.33 14.69 8.18
N GLN A 84 6.34 13.44 7.73
CA GLN A 84 5.31 12.93 6.84
C GLN A 84 3.93 12.91 7.52
N MET A 85 3.85 12.44 8.77
CA MET A 85 2.61 12.48 9.54
C MET A 85 2.12 13.92 9.74
N LEU A 86 3.03 14.83 10.06
CA LEU A 86 2.72 16.26 10.19
C LEU A 86 2.16 16.82 8.87
N SER A 87 2.80 16.52 7.74
CA SER A 87 2.31 16.91 6.40
C SER A 87 0.92 16.38 6.11
N TYR A 88 0.66 15.12 6.47
CA TYR A 88 -0.65 14.50 6.30
C TYR A 88 -1.72 15.26 7.09
N PHE A 89 -1.56 15.42 8.41
CA PHE A 89 -2.55 16.08 9.25
C PHE A 89 -2.76 17.55 8.91
N THR A 90 -1.68 18.27 8.57
CA THR A 90 -1.75 19.72 8.32
C THR A 90 -2.06 20.10 6.88
N GLY A 91 -1.96 19.15 5.94
CA GLY A 91 -2.05 19.42 4.51
C GLY A 91 -0.92 20.30 3.96
N SER A 92 0.19 20.45 4.69
CA SER A 92 1.33 21.29 4.29
C SER A 92 2.46 20.46 3.69
N ASN A 93 3.20 21.02 2.73
CA ASN A 93 4.40 20.37 2.19
C ASN A 93 5.50 20.42 3.26
N ALA A 94 5.86 19.27 3.83
CA ALA A 94 6.86 19.18 4.91
C ALA A 94 8.32 19.37 4.45
N ASP A 95 8.55 19.70 3.17
CA ASP A 95 9.88 19.99 2.63
C ASP A 95 10.41 21.38 3.00
N SER A 96 9.56 22.28 3.51
CA SER A 96 10.09 23.47 4.17
C SER A 96 10.71 23.04 5.51
N GLN A 97 12.04 23.05 5.60
CA GLN A 97 12.79 22.95 6.86
C GLN A 97 12.40 24.02 7.91
N ASP A 98 11.47 24.89 7.56
CA ASP A 98 10.92 25.92 8.41
C ASP A 98 9.88 25.36 9.38
N THR A 99 10.35 24.62 10.39
CA THR A 99 9.59 24.32 11.63
C THR A 99 9.19 25.58 12.41
N SER A 100 9.58 26.77 11.94
CA SER A 100 9.21 28.07 12.50
C SER A 100 7.79 28.52 12.11
N THR A 101 7.11 27.81 11.19
CA THR A 101 5.70 28.10 10.86
C THR A 101 4.87 27.89 12.13
N SER A 102 4.56 29.00 12.80
CA SER A 102 3.98 29.00 14.13
C SER A 102 2.78 28.06 14.20
N THR A 103 2.70 27.29 15.28
CA THR A 103 1.59 26.40 15.66
C THR A 103 0.21 27.07 15.50
N ARG A 104 0.17 28.41 15.46
CA ARG A 104 -1.01 29.25 15.25
C ARG A 104 -1.68 29.08 13.87
N SER A 105 -0.93 28.76 12.81
CA SER A 105 -1.49 28.59 11.45
C SER A 105 -2.30 27.29 11.31
N TYR A 106 -1.77 26.19 11.86
CA TYR A 106 -2.39 24.85 11.76
C TYR A 106 -3.63 24.68 12.65
N LYS A 107 -3.68 25.41 13.78
CA LYS A 107 -4.73 25.30 14.81
C LYS A 107 -6.16 25.62 14.32
N LYS A 108 -6.33 26.30 13.18
CA LYS A 108 -7.65 26.70 12.68
C LYS A 108 -8.34 25.59 11.85
N LYS A 109 -7.61 24.57 11.39
CA LYS A 109 -8.13 23.48 10.53
C LYS A 109 -8.19 22.11 11.21
N LEU A 110 -7.49 21.94 12.35
CA LEU A 110 -7.39 20.65 13.05
C LEU A 110 -8.45 20.51 14.13
N GLY A 111 -9.10 19.35 14.21
CA GLY A 111 -10.07 19.01 15.25
C GLY A 111 -9.49 18.10 16.35
N GLY A 112 -10.01 18.21 17.58
CA GLY A 112 -9.86 17.27 18.69
C GLY A 112 -8.54 16.47 18.72
N ALA A 113 -8.63 15.18 18.35
CA ALA A 113 -7.52 14.22 18.39
C ALA A 113 -6.36 14.59 17.44
N GLU A 114 -6.63 15.10 16.24
CA GLU A 114 -5.59 15.48 15.28
C GLU A 114 -4.71 16.59 15.85
N LYS A 115 -5.32 17.57 16.53
CA LYS A 115 -4.61 18.67 17.16
C LYS A 115 -3.62 18.16 18.22
N LEU A 116 -4.06 17.22 19.05
CA LEU A 116 -3.21 16.61 20.09
C LEU A 116 -2.04 15.83 19.48
N LEU A 117 -2.31 15.06 18.42
CA LEU A 117 -1.26 14.32 17.69
C LEU A 117 -0.24 15.27 17.07
N VAL A 118 -0.70 16.34 16.40
CA VAL A 118 0.18 17.34 15.79
C VAL A 118 1.05 18.04 16.83
N GLU A 119 0.50 18.42 17.99
CA GLU A 119 1.26 19.03 19.08
C GLU A 119 2.36 18.10 19.61
N ARG A 120 2.08 16.80 19.75
CA ARG A 120 3.07 15.80 20.17
C ARG A 120 4.13 15.54 19.10
N ILE A 121 3.75 15.46 17.83
CA ILE A 121 4.69 15.32 16.71
C ILE A 121 5.66 16.51 16.67
N LEU A 122 5.15 17.73 16.80
CA LEU A 122 5.98 18.95 16.82
C LEU A 122 6.93 18.97 18.01
N ALA A 123 6.48 18.56 19.19
CA ALA A 123 7.33 18.48 20.38
C ALA A 123 8.52 17.52 20.15
N LEU A 124 8.27 16.33 19.56
CA LEU A 124 9.34 15.38 19.22
C LEU A 124 10.32 15.95 18.19
N LEU A 125 9.83 16.66 17.17
CA LEU A 125 10.66 17.25 16.13
C LEU A 125 11.55 18.42 16.61
N GLN A 126 11.25 18.99 17.78
CA GLN A 126 12.06 20.06 18.41
C GLN A 126 13.17 19.52 19.33
N THR A 127 13.18 18.21 19.61
CA THR A 127 14.23 17.59 20.41
C THR A 127 15.52 17.41 19.60
N SER A 128 16.68 17.49 20.25
CA SER A 128 17.97 17.18 19.62
C SER A 128 18.10 15.69 19.25
N GLU A 129 17.44 14.83 20.02
CA GLU A 129 17.39 13.39 19.80
C GLU A 129 16.00 12.88 20.17
N ILE A 130 15.39 12.08 19.28
CA ILE A 130 14.05 11.54 19.47
C ILE A 130 14.13 10.37 20.46
N ASN A 131 13.49 10.54 21.63
CA ASN A 131 13.32 9.48 22.59
C ASN A 131 12.47 8.33 21.99
N GLN A 132 12.98 7.09 22.11
CA GLN A 132 12.38 5.92 21.49
C GLN A 132 11.01 5.54 22.09
N ALA A 133 10.83 5.71 23.39
CA ALA A 133 9.57 5.42 24.06
C ALA A 133 8.49 6.46 23.68
N ASP A 134 8.86 7.74 23.65
CA ASP A 134 7.93 8.80 23.23
C ASP A 134 7.54 8.66 21.76
N PHE A 135 8.51 8.31 20.90
CA PHE A 135 8.23 8.00 19.49
C PHE A 135 7.27 6.83 19.35
N ALA A 136 7.52 5.71 20.04
CA ALA A 136 6.65 4.55 20.01
C ALA A 136 5.22 4.91 20.46
N SER A 137 5.09 5.68 21.55
CA SER A 137 3.80 6.16 22.04
C SER A 137 3.07 7.03 21.01
N VAL A 138 3.76 7.99 20.37
CA VAL A 138 3.15 8.83 19.32
C VAL A 138 2.77 8.00 18.11
N LYS A 139 3.62 7.06 17.68
CA LYS A 139 3.33 6.14 16.58
C LYS A 139 2.06 5.34 16.86
N ASP A 140 1.96 4.71 18.03
CA ASP A 140 0.80 3.90 18.39
C ASP A 140 -0.50 4.73 18.43
N ASP A 141 -0.45 5.96 18.94
CA ASP A 141 -1.64 6.82 18.98
C ASP A 141 -2.05 7.32 17.59
N ILE A 142 -1.10 7.48 16.66
CA ILE A 142 -1.39 7.75 15.24
C ILE A 142 -2.09 6.54 14.61
N PHE A 143 -1.60 5.32 14.82
CA PHE A 143 -2.25 4.11 14.30
C PHE A 143 -3.66 3.94 14.87
N LYS A 144 -3.84 4.08 16.19
CA LYS A 144 -5.16 4.04 16.84
C LYS A 144 -6.11 5.11 16.29
N TYR A 145 -5.61 6.31 16.02
CA TYR A 145 -6.41 7.36 15.42
C TYR A 145 -6.94 6.92 14.05
N PHE A 146 -6.07 6.41 13.16
CA PHE A 146 -6.49 5.97 11.83
C PHE A 146 -7.37 4.74 11.86
N ASP A 147 -7.06 3.77 12.72
CA ASP A 147 -7.91 2.59 12.91
C ASP A 147 -9.32 3.07 13.31
N GLY A 148 -9.43 3.98 14.28
CA GLY A 148 -10.72 4.51 14.75
C GLY A 148 -11.51 5.37 13.75
N LEU A 149 -10.95 5.70 12.59
CA LEU A 149 -11.69 6.36 11.50
C LEU A 149 -12.42 5.37 10.59
N GLY A 150 -12.02 4.10 10.59
CA GLY A 150 -12.50 3.11 9.64
C GLY A 150 -13.50 2.12 10.23
N ASN A 151 -14.13 1.35 9.34
CA ASN A 151 -14.92 0.18 9.74
C ASN A 151 -13.97 -1.02 9.93
N HIS A 152 -13.88 -1.51 11.17
CA HIS A 152 -12.84 -2.39 11.69
C HIS A 152 -13.03 -3.89 11.39
N ASP A 153 -13.13 -4.26 10.12
CA ASP A 153 -12.84 -5.66 9.76
C ASP A 153 -11.35 -5.79 9.52
N ASP A 154 -10.64 -6.29 10.55
CA ASP A 154 -9.22 -6.57 10.45
C ASP A 154 -8.92 -7.60 9.35
N ILE A 155 -7.76 -7.44 8.72
CA ILE A 155 -7.29 -8.37 7.71
C ILE A 155 -6.85 -9.65 8.43
N LYS A 156 -7.45 -10.78 8.05
CA LYS A 156 -7.22 -12.10 8.64
C LYS A 156 -5.79 -12.58 8.43
N ASP A 157 -5.30 -12.43 7.21
CA ASP A 157 -3.92 -12.77 6.82
C ASP A 157 -3.24 -11.52 6.22
N PRO A 158 -2.47 -10.80 7.03
CA PRO A 158 -1.86 -9.53 6.64
C PRO A 158 -0.74 -9.66 5.62
N ASP A 159 -0.13 -10.83 5.53
CA ASP A 159 0.96 -11.14 4.61
C ASP A 159 0.46 -11.80 3.33
N ASN A 160 -0.85 -12.04 3.22
CA ASN A 160 -1.48 -12.56 2.03
C ASN A 160 -1.32 -11.60 0.83
N ILE A 161 -1.26 -12.15 -0.38
CA ILE A 161 -1.22 -11.37 -1.62
C ILE A 161 -2.35 -10.34 -1.76
N SER A 162 -3.52 -10.59 -1.15
CA SER A 162 -4.66 -9.66 -1.11
C SER A 162 -4.38 -8.36 -0.34
N ASN A 163 -3.28 -8.30 0.42
CA ASN A 163 -2.79 -7.11 1.09
C ASN A 163 -1.45 -6.62 0.52
N LEU A 164 -1.04 -7.06 -0.68
CA LEU A 164 0.24 -6.71 -1.29
C LEU A 164 0.08 -6.03 -2.65
N ALA A 165 0.95 -5.07 -2.93
CA ALA A 165 1.03 -4.37 -4.21
C ALA A 165 2.47 -4.28 -4.72
N LEU A 166 2.64 -4.10 -6.03
CA LEU A 166 3.96 -3.96 -6.66
C LEU A 166 4.34 -2.48 -6.72
N LEU A 167 5.45 -2.09 -6.10
CA LEU A 167 5.84 -0.68 -6.01
C LEU A 167 7.36 -0.53 -6.20
N ASP A 168 7.79 0.60 -6.77
CA ASP A 168 9.22 0.87 -6.87
C ASP A 168 9.83 1.07 -5.47
N PHE A 169 11.08 0.65 -5.34
CA PHE A 169 11.79 0.68 -4.06
C PHE A 169 11.87 2.10 -3.48
N ALA A 170 12.09 3.13 -4.30
CA ALA A 170 12.26 4.50 -3.81
C ALA A 170 10.95 5.04 -3.22
N THR A 171 9.80 4.74 -3.83
CA THR A 171 8.49 5.11 -3.32
C THR A 171 8.11 4.31 -2.07
N ASN A 172 8.26 2.98 -2.08
CA ASN A 172 8.00 2.12 -0.90
C ASN A 172 8.79 2.62 0.33
N ARG A 173 10.09 2.90 0.16
CA ARG A 173 10.93 3.39 1.27
C ARG A 173 10.62 4.82 1.73
N SER A 174 9.89 5.61 0.94
CA SER A 174 9.62 7.03 1.25
C SER A 174 8.65 7.22 2.40
N TYR A 175 7.66 6.34 2.56
CA TYR A 175 6.68 6.39 3.65
C TYR A 175 6.81 5.26 4.67
N GLN A 176 7.55 4.19 4.36
CA GLN A 176 7.89 3.15 5.35
C GLN A 176 6.63 2.53 5.99
N ASN A 177 6.65 2.24 7.29
CA ASN A 177 5.50 1.67 8.00
C ASN A 177 4.45 2.73 8.36
N SER A 178 3.87 3.37 7.35
CA SER A 178 2.84 4.40 7.50
C SER A 178 1.42 3.84 7.40
N PRO A 179 0.42 4.48 8.03
CA PRO A 179 -0.99 4.08 7.88
C PRO A 179 -1.49 4.20 6.43
N PHE A 180 -2.48 3.37 6.04
CA PHE A 180 -3.02 3.31 4.67
C PHE A 180 -3.36 4.70 4.07
N PRO A 181 -4.03 5.64 4.77
CA PRO A 181 -4.31 6.96 4.22
C PRO A 181 -3.08 7.76 3.84
N VAL A 182 -2.01 7.62 4.62
CA VAL A 182 -0.73 8.30 4.35
C VAL A 182 -0.05 7.67 3.14
N LYS A 183 -0.01 6.32 3.05
CA LYS A 183 0.51 5.62 1.87
C LYS A 183 -0.22 6.04 0.60
N ARG A 184 -1.56 6.04 0.67
CA ARG A 184 -2.44 6.50 -0.42
C ARG A 184 -2.10 7.91 -0.86
N LYS A 185 -1.98 8.86 0.07
CA LYS A 185 -1.60 10.25 -0.25
C LYS A 185 -0.27 10.30 -1.02
N VAL A 186 0.77 9.62 -0.54
CA VAL A 186 2.09 9.63 -1.19
C VAL A 186 2.04 8.99 -2.59
N ILE A 187 1.31 7.88 -2.76
CA ILE A 187 1.18 7.23 -4.08
C ILE A 187 0.46 8.17 -5.06
N MET A 188 -0.58 8.89 -4.63
CA MET A 188 -1.26 9.88 -5.46
C MET A 188 -0.36 11.06 -5.82
N GLU A 189 0.46 11.54 -4.89
CA GLU A 189 1.43 12.61 -5.15
C GLU A 189 2.51 12.18 -6.17
N ARG A 190 3.04 10.97 -6.03
CA ARG A 190 4.04 10.40 -6.95
C ARG A 190 3.46 10.19 -8.35
N ASP A 191 2.27 9.62 -8.45
CA ASP A 191 1.54 9.49 -9.72
C ASP A 191 1.30 10.87 -10.36
N GLY A 192 0.90 11.86 -9.57
CA GLY A 192 0.71 13.25 -10.02
C GLY A 192 2.00 13.94 -10.49
N GLN A 193 3.17 13.50 -10.01
CA GLN A 193 4.48 13.97 -10.46
C GLN A 193 5.00 13.23 -11.70
N GLY A 194 4.23 12.28 -12.24
CA GLY A 194 4.62 11.47 -13.39
C GLY A 194 5.56 10.30 -13.05
N VAL A 195 5.73 9.97 -11.76
CA VAL A 195 6.43 8.74 -11.36
C VAL A 195 5.59 7.54 -11.80
N PHE A 196 6.22 6.55 -12.41
CA PHE A 196 5.51 5.37 -12.88
C PHE A 196 5.00 4.52 -11.71
N ILE A 197 3.68 4.52 -11.52
CA ILE A 197 2.97 3.62 -10.60
C ILE A 197 2.23 2.56 -11.43
N PRO A 198 2.44 1.25 -11.19
CA PRO A 198 1.71 0.20 -11.89
C PRO A 198 0.19 0.37 -11.72
N LEU A 199 -0.59 0.15 -12.78
CA LEU A 199 -2.03 0.41 -12.79
C LEU A 199 -2.79 -0.30 -11.66
N GLY A 200 -2.48 -1.57 -11.41
CA GLY A 200 -3.03 -2.34 -10.31
C GLY A 200 -2.71 -1.75 -8.95
N THR A 201 -1.46 -1.29 -8.76
CA THR A 201 -1.05 -0.61 -7.53
C THR A 201 -1.79 0.72 -7.36
N LYS A 202 -1.90 1.52 -8.43
CA LYS A 202 -2.70 2.75 -8.39
C LYS A 202 -4.16 2.47 -8.01
N ASN A 203 -4.77 1.50 -8.67
CA ASN A 203 -6.18 1.18 -8.46
C ASN A 203 -6.45 0.63 -7.06
N VAL A 204 -5.56 -0.20 -6.50
CA VAL A 204 -5.77 -0.75 -5.16
C VAL A 204 -5.76 0.35 -4.08
N PHE A 205 -4.83 1.30 -4.16
CA PHE A 205 -4.80 2.47 -3.26
C PHE A 205 -5.91 3.48 -3.54
N LEU A 206 -6.57 3.41 -4.69
CA LEU A 206 -7.80 4.16 -5.00
C LEU A 206 -9.07 3.41 -4.59
N LYS A 207 -8.96 2.18 -4.07
CA LYS A 207 -10.09 1.25 -3.87
C LYS A 207 -10.90 0.98 -5.14
N GLY A 208 -10.25 1.02 -6.29
CA GLY A 208 -10.87 0.76 -7.59
C GLY A 208 -11.31 -0.68 -7.82
N TYR A 209 -10.88 -1.60 -6.95
CA TYR A 209 -11.27 -3.02 -6.98
C TYR A 209 -12.34 -3.36 -5.94
N SER A 210 -12.58 -2.49 -4.95
CA SER A 210 -13.60 -2.70 -3.93
C SER A 210 -15.00 -2.58 -4.54
N THR A 211 -15.84 -3.59 -4.34
CA THR A 211 -17.23 -3.62 -4.83
C THR A 211 -18.11 -2.62 -4.09
N LYS A 212 -17.83 -2.41 -2.79
CA LYS A 212 -18.53 -1.46 -1.92
C LYS A 212 -17.55 -0.47 -1.30
N ILE A 213 -17.56 0.76 -1.78
CA ILE A 213 -16.78 1.86 -1.19
C ILE A 213 -17.59 2.49 -0.06
N SER A 214 -17.44 1.92 1.15
CA SER A 214 -18.07 2.48 2.37
C SER A 214 -17.12 3.35 3.20
N ASP A 215 -15.82 3.17 3.02
CA ASP A 215 -14.77 3.89 3.71
C ASP A 215 -13.57 4.04 2.77
N LEU A 216 -12.99 5.24 2.72
CA LEU A 216 -11.84 5.59 1.89
C LEU A 216 -10.52 5.65 2.68
N LEU A 217 -10.58 5.51 4.00
CA LEU A 217 -9.47 5.70 4.93
C LEU A 217 -8.96 4.39 5.56
N SER A 218 -9.65 3.27 5.40
CA SER A 218 -9.14 1.94 5.79
C SER A 218 -8.82 1.06 4.58
N TRP A 219 -8.11 -0.04 4.80
CA TRP A 219 -8.08 -1.19 3.89
C TRP A 219 -8.44 -2.41 4.72
N ASN A 220 -9.62 -2.99 4.47
CA ASN A 220 -10.21 -4.03 5.33
C ASN A 220 -10.30 -5.39 4.61
N GLN A 221 -10.81 -6.41 5.32
CA GLN A 221 -10.93 -7.75 4.76
C GLN A 221 -11.80 -7.80 3.48
N CYS A 222 -12.90 -7.05 3.41
CA CYS A 222 -13.74 -7.03 2.21
C CYS A 222 -12.99 -6.43 1.01
N ASP A 223 -12.23 -5.35 1.24
CA ASP A 223 -11.37 -4.75 0.20
C ASP A 223 -10.32 -5.76 -0.30
N ALA A 224 -9.70 -6.50 0.62
CA ALA A 224 -8.72 -7.54 0.31
C ALA A 224 -9.33 -8.71 -0.48
N ASP A 225 -10.51 -9.18 -0.07
CA ASP A 225 -11.24 -10.26 -0.74
C ASP A 225 -11.63 -9.85 -2.18
N ASP A 226 -12.20 -8.66 -2.36
CA ASP A 226 -12.57 -8.11 -3.67
C ASP A 226 -11.34 -7.94 -4.59
N TYR A 227 -10.22 -7.50 -4.01
CA TYR A 227 -8.97 -7.37 -4.73
C TYR A 227 -8.44 -8.74 -5.20
N LEU A 228 -8.43 -9.74 -4.32
CA LEU A 228 -8.03 -11.10 -4.65
C LEU A 228 -8.89 -11.71 -5.75
N GLN A 229 -10.22 -11.56 -5.66
CA GLN A 229 -11.13 -12.02 -6.70
C GLN A 229 -10.86 -11.34 -8.04
N THR A 230 -10.54 -10.03 -8.02
CA THR A 230 -10.17 -9.31 -9.25
C THR A 230 -8.87 -9.82 -9.85
N ILE A 231 -7.83 -10.10 -9.04
CA ILE A 231 -6.59 -10.72 -9.51
C ILE A 231 -6.90 -12.06 -10.18
N LYS A 232 -7.66 -12.93 -9.53
CA LYS A 232 -8.03 -14.26 -10.06
C LYS A 232 -8.83 -14.16 -11.36
N ALA A 233 -9.79 -13.23 -11.44
CA ALA A 233 -10.60 -13.03 -12.63
C ALA A 233 -9.76 -12.56 -13.83
N VAL A 234 -8.91 -11.53 -13.63
CA VAL A 234 -8.03 -10.99 -14.67
C VAL A 234 -7.01 -12.03 -15.13
N LEU A 235 -6.50 -12.85 -14.22
CA LEU A 235 -5.49 -13.86 -14.53
C LEU A 235 -6.05 -15.21 -14.93
N SER A 236 -7.37 -15.44 -14.86
CA SER A 236 -8.02 -16.71 -15.19
C SER A 236 -7.58 -17.35 -16.52
N PRO A 237 -7.25 -16.62 -17.62
CA PRO A 237 -6.75 -17.24 -18.84
C PRO A 237 -5.36 -17.90 -18.69
N PHE A 238 -4.66 -17.62 -17.59
CA PHE A 238 -3.29 -18.04 -17.28
C PHE A 238 -3.20 -18.95 -16.05
N LEU A 239 -4.31 -19.17 -15.35
CA LEU A 239 -4.36 -20.09 -14.22
C LEU A 239 -4.74 -21.48 -14.70
N ASN A 240 -4.12 -22.49 -14.10
CA ASN A 240 -4.62 -23.85 -14.21
C ASN A 240 -5.91 -23.89 -13.40
N ASN A 241 -7.06 -24.12 -14.04
CA ASN A 241 -8.32 -24.35 -13.34
C ASN A 241 -8.19 -25.64 -12.52
N GLY A 242 -7.64 -25.54 -11.33
CA GLY A 242 -7.55 -26.63 -10.38
C GLY A 242 -8.96 -27.02 -9.96
N ILE A 243 -9.54 -28.00 -10.66
CA ILE A 243 -10.58 -28.82 -10.07
C ILE A 243 -9.93 -29.47 -8.86
N ARG A 244 -10.46 -29.21 -7.64
CA ARG A 244 -10.11 -29.97 -6.45
C ARG A 244 -10.35 -31.45 -6.75
N ILE A 245 -9.29 -32.25 -6.84
CA ILE A 245 -9.40 -33.72 -6.92
C ILE A 245 -9.69 -34.32 -5.53
N ASP A 246 -9.96 -33.49 -4.52
CA ASP A 246 -10.19 -33.93 -3.14
C ASP A 246 -11.68 -34.11 -2.77
N GLU A 247 -12.62 -33.90 -3.70
CA GLU A 247 -14.06 -34.11 -3.45
C GLU A 247 -14.71 -35.22 -4.31
N VAL A 248 -13.93 -35.99 -5.09
CA VAL A 248 -14.46 -37.10 -5.91
C VAL A 248 -14.37 -38.46 -5.20
N ASN A 249 -13.75 -38.54 -4.02
CA ASN A 249 -13.70 -39.78 -3.23
C ASN A 249 -14.10 -39.53 -1.77
N LYS A 250 -15.41 -39.35 -1.54
CA LYS A 250 -16.06 -39.68 -0.26
C LYS A 250 -17.42 -40.31 -0.53
#